data_AF-A0A662DHG8-F1
#
_entry.id   AF-A0A662DHG8-F1
#
_cell.length_a   1.000
_cell.length_b   1.000
_cell.length_c   1.000
_cell.angle_alpha   90.00
_cell.angle_beta   90.00
_cell.angle_gamma   90.00
#
_symmetry.space_group_name_H-M   'P 1'
#
loop_
_entity.id
_entity.type
_entity.pdbx_description
1 polymer ?
#
loop_
_entity_poly.entity_id
_entity_poly.type
_entity_poly.pdbx_seq_one_letter_code
_entity_poly.pdbx_strand_id
1 'polypeptide(L)' 'MKRHRQSQLVKHRKRKEKLRKLRAKYSLAGSDEEKKKIMEKVRKIAPWLSPEEFLKPLEESKR' A
#
# COMPACT_ATOMS: atom_id res chain seq x y z
N MET A 1 -4.63 -9.60 -28.96
CA MET A 1 -4.46 -9.88 -27.51
C MET A 1 -3.58 -8.84 -26.74
N LYS A 2 -3.54 -7.55 -27.11
CA LYS A 2 -2.74 -6.51 -26.40
C LYS A 2 -3.48 -5.78 -25.26
N ARG A 3 -4.82 -5.71 -25.32
CA ARG A 3 -5.67 -4.99 -24.35
C ARG A 3 -5.61 -5.57 -22.93
N HIS A 4 -5.44 -6.90 -22.82
CA HIS A 4 -5.45 -7.59 -21.53
C HIS A 4 -4.18 -7.31 -20.69
N ARG A 5 -3.02 -7.17 -21.34
CA ARG A 5 -1.78 -6.82 -20.65
C ARG A 5 -1.82 -5.38 -20.15
N GLN A 6 -2.32 -4.45 -20.96
CA GLN A 6 -2.45 -3.05 -20.56
C GLN A 6 -3.40 -2.88 -19.37
N SER A 7 -4.55 -3.57 -19.35
CA SER A 7 -5.49 -3.49 -18.23
C SER A 7 -4.89 -3.99 -16.92
N GLN A 8 -4.11 -5.07 -16.95
CA GLN A 8 -3.40 -5.58 -15.77
C GLN A 8 -2.33 -4.60 -15.30
N LEU A 9 -1.56 -4.00 -16.21
CA LEU A 9 -0.57 -2.97 -15.87
C LEU A 9 -1.23 -1.75 -15.22
N VAL A 10 -2.37 -1.30 -15.72
CA VAL A 10 -3.13 -0.18 -15.13
C VAL A 10 -3.63 -0.53 -13.73
N LYS A 11 -4.19 -1.73 -13.53
CA LYS A 11 -4.62 -2.21 -12.21
C LYS A 11 -3.45 -2.25 -11.22
N HIS A 12 -2.30 -2.76 -11.67
CA HIS A 12 -1.09 -2.82 -10.87
C HIS A 12 -0.57 -1.43 -10.49
N ARG A 13 -0.51 -0.49 -11.43
CA ARG A 13 -0.13 0.92 -11.16
C ARG A 13 -1.06 1.56 -10.13
N LYS A 14 -2.38 1.45 -10.33
CA LYS A 14 -3.38 1.98 -9.38
C LYS A 14 -3.24 1.36 -7.99
N ARG A 15 -2.94 0.06 -7.89
CA ARG A 15 -2.69 -0.59 -6.60
C ARG A 15 -1.44 -0.03 -5.92
N LYS A 16 -0.32 0.11 -6.65
CA LYS A 16 0.91 0.73 -6.13
C LYS A 16 0.67 2.14 -5.62
N GLU A 17 -0.07 2.96 -6.36
CA GLU A 17 -0.43 4.32 -5.93
C GLU A 17 -1.29 4.33 -4.67
N LYS A 18 -2.29 3.45 -4.57
CA LYS A 18 -3.11 3.30 -3.36
C LYS A 18 -2.26 2.94 -2.15
N LEU A 19 -1.36 1.96 -2.29
CA LEU A 19 -0.45 1.56 -1.22
C LEU A 19 0.49 2.70 -0.82
N ARG A 20 1.05 3.45 -1.79
CA ARG A 20 1.87 4.64 -1.51
C ARG A 20 1.11 5.69 -0.68
N LYS A 21 -0.14 5.98 -1.04
CA LYS A 21 -1.01 6.91 -0.30
C LYS A 21 -1.30 6.41 1.12
N LEU A 22 -1.52 5.10 1.28
CA LEU A 22 -1.73 4.50 2.60
C LEU A 22 -0.46 4.56 3.47
N ARG A 23 0.72 4.36 2.88
CA ARG A 23 2.01 4.51 3.60
C ARG A 23 2.21 5.94 4.10
N ALA A 24 1.94 6.94 3.27
CA ALA A 24 2.00 8.34 3.67
C ALA A 24 1.05 8.63 4.84
N LYS A 25 -0.20 8.12 4.77
CA LYS A 25 -1.17 8.22 5.87
C LYS A 25 -0.69 7.50 7.12
N TYR A 26 -0.07 6.33 6.98
CA TYR A 26 0.45 5.56 8.11
C TYR A 26 1.59 6.31 8.82
N SER A 27 2.46 6.96 8.06
CA SER A 27 3.55 7.77 8.60
C SER A 27 3.07 9.01 9.36
N LEU A 28 1.91 9.57 8.99
CA LEU A 28 1.30 10.72 9.66
C LEU A 28 0.35 10.35 10.80
N ALA A 29 -0.05 9.08 10.89
CA ALA A 29 -1.01 8.61 11.89
C ALA A 29 -0.39 8.72 13.29
N GLY A 30 -1.06 9.48 14.16
CA GLY A 30 -0.61 9.75 15.52
C GLY A 30 -1.06 8.69 16.53
N SER A 31 -2.15 7.98 16.23
CA SER A 31 -2.73 6.99 17.13
C SER A 31 -2.67 5.56 16.59
N ASP A 32 -2.72 4.60 17.51
CA ASP A 32 -2.71 3.18 17.17
C ASP A 32 -4.01 2.73 16.51
N GLU A 33 -5.17 3.32 16.85
CA GLU A 33 -6.42 3.09 16.11
C GLU A 33 -6.31 3.49 14.63
N GLU A 34 -5.70 4.64 14.33
CA GLU A 34 -5.54 5.11 12.95
C GLU A 34 -4.62 4.18 12.15
N LYS A 35 -3.50 3.77 12.75
CA LYS A 35 -2.59 2.79 12.17
C LYS A 35 -3.29 1.46 11.89
N LYS A 36 -4.07 0.94 12.84
CA LYS A 36 -4.87 -0.30 12.66
C LYS A 36 -5.85 -0.17 11.49
N LYS A 37 -6.63 0.92 11.41
CA LYS A 37 -7.56 1.18 10.30
C LYS A 37 -6.87 1.22 8.94
N ILE A 38 -5.65 1.77 8.89
CA ILE A 38 -4.84 1.80 7.66
C ILE A 38 -4.40 0.39 7.29
N MET A 39 -3.91 -0.40 8.25
CA MET A 39 -3.49 -1.79 8.02
C MET A 39 -4.63 -2.69 7.57
N GLU A 40 -5.84 -2.50 8.10
CA GLU A 40 -7.03 -3.20 7.61
C GLU A 40 -7.34 -2.85 6.15
N LYS A 41 -7.22 -1.57 5.77
CA LYS A 41 -7.37 -1.15 4.37
C LYS A 41 -6.30 -1.75 3.47
N VAL A 42 -5.06 -1.88 3.95
CA VAL A 42 -3.98 -2.55 3.21
C VAL A 42 -4.34 -4.02 2.98
N ARG A 43 -4.77 -4.75 4.02
CA ARG A 43 -5.18 -6.16 3.91
C ARG A 43 -6.33 -6.36 2.91
N LYS A 44 -7.30 -5.44 2.87
CA LYS A 44 -8.41 -5.49 1.88
C LYS A 44 -7.92 -5.27 0.44
N ILE A 45 -6.89 -4.47 0.22
CA ILE A 45 -6.38 -4.12 -1.13
C ILE A 45 -5.36 -5.13 -1.64
N ALA A 46 -4.50 -5.61 -0.76
CA ALA A 46 -3.42 -6.55 -1.05
C ALA A 46 -3.32 -7.57 0.09
N PRO A 47 -4.18 -8.61 0.11
CA PRO A 47 -4.15 -9.66 1.13
C PRO A 47 -2.83 -10.43 1.22
N TRP A 48 -2.11 -10.51 0.10
CA TRP A 48 -0.81 -11.19 0.00
C TRP A 48 0.37 -10.33 0.48
N LEU A 49 0.16 -9.04 0.79
CA LEU A 49 1.23 -8.15 1.23
C LEU A 49 1.34 -8.19 2.75
N SER A 50 2.51 -8.57 3.27
CA SER A 50 2.71 -8.60 4.71
C SER A 50 2.81 -7.18 5.29
N PRO A 51 2.52 -6.99 6.59
CA PRO A 51 2.74 -5.71 7.26
C PRO A 51 4.18 -5.20 7.14
N GLU A 52 5.16 -6.10 7.27
CA GLU A 52 6.58 -5.79 7.18
C GLU A 52 6.95 -5.28 5.78
N GLU A 53 6.50 -5.96 4.74
CA GLU A 53 6.70 -5.52 3.35
C GLU A 53 5.99 -4.19 3.05
N PHE A 54 4.87 -3.93 3.72
CA PHE A 54 4.18 -2.67 3.60
C PHE A 54 4.99 -1.51 4.20
N LEU A 55 5.68 -1.73 5.33
CA LEU A 55 6.44 -0.73 6.06
C LEU A 55 7.88 -0.54 5.55
N LYS A 56 8.48 -1.56 4.92
CA LYS A 56 9.85 -1.52 4.40
C LYS A 56 10.21 -0.24 3.60
N PRO A 57 9.36 0.28 2.69
CA PRO A 57 9.69 1.51 1.95
C PRO A 57 9.69 2.78 2.82
N LEU A 58 9.03 2.77 3.98
CA LEU A 58 9.10 3.88 4.94
C LEU A 58 10.41 3.84 5.73
N GLU A 59 10.93 2.66 6.03
CA GLU A 59 12.23 2.49 6.71
C GLU A 59 13.39 2.91 5.80
N GLU A 60 13.35 2.52 4.53
CA GLU A 60 14.36 2.92 3.54
C GLU A 60 14.41 4.44 3.32
N SER A 61 13.28 5.15 3.48
CA SER A 61 13.23 6.62 3.35
C SER A 61 13.81 7.38 4.55
N LYS A 62 14.07 6.69 5.67
CA LYS A 62 14.65 7.29 6.89
C LYS A 62 16.17 7.17 6.96
N ARG A 63 16.80 6.43 6.03
CA ARG A 63 18.25 6.35 5.86
C ARG A 63 18.72 7.40 4.86
#